data_AF-A0A2X2JYZ6-F1
#
_entry.id   AF-A0A2X2JYZ6-F1
#
_cell.length_a   1.000
_cell.length_b   1.000
_cell.length_c   1.000
_cell.angle_alpha   90.00
_cell.angle_beta   90.00
_cell.angle_gamma   90.00
#
_symmetry.space_group_name_H-M   'P 1'
#
loop_
_entity.id
_entity.type
_entity.pdbx_description
1 polymer ?
#
loop_
_entity_poly.entity_id
_entity_poly.type
_entity_poly.pdbx_seq_one_letter_code
_entity_poly.pdbx_strand_id
1 'polypeptide(L)'
;MRIKTPSPSYLKGTNGHAILLLHSFTGTNRDVKHLAAELNDQGFSCYAPNYPGHGLLLKDFITYNVDDWWEEVEKAYQFLVNEGYESISATGVSLGGLMTLKIGATLSFETYRCHVSTKGKE
;
A
#
# COMPACT_ATOMS: atom_id res chain seq x y z
N MET A 1 -19.01 -4.08 -23.07
CA MET A 1 -18.72 -3.83 -21.64
C MET A 1 -17.60 -2.78 -21.57
N ARG A 2 -17.81 -1.64 -20.91
CA ARG A 2 -16.78 -0.60 -20.74
C ARG A 2 -16.08 -0.85 -19.41
N ILE A 3 -14.93 -1.51 -19.45
CA ILE A 3 -14.11 -1.75 -18.26
C ILE A 3 -13.38 -0.46 -17.94
N LYS A 4 -13.57 0.06 -16.72
CA LYS A 4 -12.91 1.28 -16.24
C LYS A 4 -11.74 0.86 -15.36
N THR A 5 -10.59 1.48 -15.56
CA THR A 5 -9.43 1.32 -14.67
C THR A 5 -9.87 1.57 -13.22
N PRO A 6 -9.58 0.64 -12.29
CA PRO A 6 -9.83 0.89 -10.88
C PRO A 6 -9.07 2.14 -10.46
N SER A 7 -9.76 3.08 -9.81
CA SER A 7 -9.15 4.30 -9.29
C SER A 7 -8.45 3.99 -7.97
N PRO A 8 -7.26 4.56 -7.71
CA PRO A 8 -6.62 4.43 -6.40
C PRO A 8 -7.54 5.00 -5.31
N SER A 9 -7.39 4.53 -4.08
CA SER A 9 -8.18 5.00 -2.94
C SER A 9 -7.28 5.60 -1.88
N TYR A 10 -7.60 6.83 -1.47
CA TYR A 10 -6.94 7.51 -0.37
C TYR A 10 -7.99 7.94 0.66
N LEU A 11 -7.84 7.45 1.90
CA LEU A 11 -8.66 7.81 3.04
C LEU A 11 -7.79 8.60 4.01
N LYS A 12 -8.09 9.89 4.19
CA LYS A 12 -7.33 10.72 5.12
C LYS A 12 -7.75 10.39 6.56
N GLY A 13 -6.76 10.11 7.39
CA GLY A 13 -6.93 9.86 8.83
C GLY A 13 -6.65 11.10 9.66
N THR A 14 -6.61 10.92 10.98
CA THR A 14 -6.51 11.99 11.98
C THR A 14 -5.32 11.81 12.92
N ASN A 15 -4.67 10.65 12.95
CA ASN A 15 -3.61 10.33 13.92
C ASN A 15 -2.19 10.63 13.43
N GLY A 16 -2.03 11.16 12.21
CA GLY A 16 -0.73 11.51 11.63
C GLY A 16 0.11 10.33 11.13
N HIS A 17 -0.42 9.11 11.14
CA HIS A 17 0.25 7.90 10.62
C HIS A 17 -0.42 7.44 9.33
N ALA A 18 0.37 7.20 8.27
CA ALA A 18 -0.11 6.66 7.01
C ALA A 18 0.22 5.18 6.80
N ILE A 19 -0.68 4.45 6.16
CA ILE A 19 -0.54 3.04 5.81
C ILE A 19 -0.71 2.88 4.31
N LEU A 20 0.35 2.41 3.64
CA LEU A 20 0.34 2.00 2.24
C LEU A 20 -0.15 0.54 2.14
N LEU A 21 -1.25 0.33 1.41
CA LEU A 21 -1.94 -0.95 1.29
C LEU A 21 -1.78 -1.51 -0.14
N LEU A 22 -1.12 -2.65 -0.27
CA LEU A 22 -0.69 -3.23 -1.54
C LEU A 22 -1.45 -4.52 -1.88
N HIS A 23 -2.06 -4.57 -3.06
CA HIS A 23 -2.96 -5.65 -3.47
C HIS A 23 -2.25 -6.86 -4.10
N SER A 24 -3.01 -7.93 -4.35
CA SER A 24 -2.49 -9.18 -4.90
C SER A 24 -2.21 -9.11 -6.40
N PHE A 25 -1.43 -10.07 -6.93
CA PHE A 25 -1.30 -10.28 -8.38
C PHE A 25 -2.67 -10.66 -8.97
N THR A 26 -3.03 -10.06 -10.10
CA THR A 26 -4.38 -10.15 -10.73
C THR A 26 -5.52 -9.48 -9.96
N GLY A 27 -5.27 -9.02 -8.73
CA GLY A 27 -6.23 -8.28 -7.91
C GLY A 27 -6.34 -6.79 -8.26
N THR A 28 -6.99 -6.04 -7.38
CA THR A 28 -7.07 -4.56 -7.47
C THR A 28 -7.04 -4.00 -6.06
N ASN A 29 -7.02 -2.67 -5.89
CA ASN A 29 -7.14 -2.06 -4.56
C ASN A 29 -8.41 -2.46 -3.77
N ARG A 30 -9.39 -3.11 -4.42
CA ARG A 30 -10.54 -3.71 -3.74
C ARG A 30 -10.16 -4.80 -2.74
N ASP A 31 -9.05 -5.50 -2.98
CA ASP A 31 -8.54 -6.57 -2.09
C ASP A 31 -8.31 -6.05 -0.66
N VAL A 32 -7.91 -4.78 -0.55
CA VAL A 32 -7.56 -4.12 0.71
C VAL A 32 -8.59 -3.10 1.16
N LYS A 33 -9.72 -2.96 0.45
CA LYS A 33 -10.73 -1.92 0.74
C LYS A 33 -11.31 -2.00 2.15
N HIS A 34 -11.65 -3.21 2.60
CA HIS A 34 -12.21 -3.41 3.95
C HIS A 34 -11.18 -3.13 5.04
N LEU A 35 -9.92 -3.55 4.82
CA LEU A 35 -8.82 -3.24 5.73
C LEU A 35 -8.56 -1.74 5.80
N ALA A 36 -8.59 -1.03 4.66
CA ALA A 36 -8.43 0.41 4.61
C ALA A 36 -9.49 1.15 5.43
N ALA A 37 -10.76 0.71 5.35
CA ALA A 37 -11.85 1.30 6.12
C ALA A 37 -11.65 1.10 7.62
N GLU A 38 -11.35 -0.13 8.06
CA GLU A 38 -11.14 -0.45 9.48
C GLU A 38 -9.95 0.33 10.09
N LEU A 39 -8.84 0.42 9.35
CA LEU A 39 -7.68 1.20 9.79
C LEU A 39 -7.98 2.71 9.82
N ASN A 40 -8.76 3.20 8.85
CA ASN A 40 -9.14 4.60 8.83
C ASN A 40 -10.10 4.98 9.97
N ASP A 41 -11.00 4.08 10.36
CA ASP A 41 -11.87 4.25 11.54
C ASP A 41 -11.04 4.37 12.84
N GLN A 42 -9.84 3.78 12.86
CA GLN A 42 -8.87 3.93 13.95
C GLN A 42 -7.96 5.17 13.82
N GLY A 43 -8.22 6.02 12.82
CA GLY A 43 -7.54 7.30 12.61
C GLY A 43 -6.33 7.24 11.67
N PHE A 44 -5.97 6.08 11.11
CA PHE A 44 -4.87 5.99 10.15
C PHE A 44 -5.25 6.57 8.79
N SER A 45 -4.29 7.21 8.13
CA SER A 45 -4.46 7.59 6.73
C SER A 45 -4.12 6.39 5.85
N CYS A 46 -5.04 5.94 5.01
CA CYS A 46 -4.85 4.71 4.23
C CYS A 46 -4.78 5.03 2.75
N TYR A 47 -3.71 4.60 2.08
CA TYR A 47 -3.57 4.73 0.64
C TYR A 47 -3.39 3.38 -0.03
N ALA A 48 -4.24 3.09 -1.02
CA ALA A 48 -4.17 1.88 -1.83
C ALA A 48 -4.09 2.24 -3.31
N PRO A 49 -2.88 2.21 -3.91
CA PRO A 49 -2.73 2.39 -5.35
C PRO A 49 -3.32 1.21 -6.11
N ASN A 50 -3.50 1.36 -7.42
CA ASN A 50 -3.84 0.25 -8.30
C ASN A 50 -2.74 0.08 -9.33
N TYR A 51 -2.14 -1.11 -9.40
CA TYR A 51 -1.05 -1.36 -10.34
C TYR A 51 -1.52 -1.17 -11.79
N PRO A 52 -0.66 -0.63 -12.68
CA PRO A 52 -1.02 -0.49 -14.08
C PRO A 52 -1.34 -1.87 -14.70
N GLY A 53 -2.32 -1.88 -15.61
CA GLY A 53 -2.86 -3.10 -16.21
C GLY A 53 -3.86 -3.88 -15.34
N HIS A 54 -3.80 -3.76 -14.01
CA HIS A 54 -4.68 -4.52 -13.11
C HIS A 54 -6.12 -4.00 -13.16
N GLY A 55 -7.09 -4.92 -13.20
CA GLY A 55 -8.51 -4.60 -13.38
C GLY A 55 -8.90 -4.22 -14.82
N LEU A 56 -7.98 -4.37 -15.80
CA LEU A 56 -8.23 -4.19 -17.23
C LEU A 56 -8.39 -5.54 -17.95
N LEU A 57 -8.58 -5.49 -19.28
CA LEU A 57 -8.60 -6.69 -20.11
C LEU A 57 -7.20 -7.32 -20.18
N LEU A 58 -7.13 -8.64 -20.40
CA LEU A 58 -5.86 -9.37 -20.49
C LEU A 58 -4.87 -8.74 -21.47
N LYS A 59 -5.35 -8.27 -22.63
CA LYS A 59 -4.51 -7.62 -23.65
C LYS A 59 -3.79 -6.37 -23.15
N ASP A 60 -4.38 -5.65 -22.19
CA ASP A 60 -3.84 -4.43 -21.60
C ASP A 60 -3.03 -4.77 -20.33
N PHE A 61 -3.38 -5.87 -19.65
CA PHE A 61 -2.64 -6.37 -18.49
C PHE A 61 -1.24 -6.86 -18.86
N ILE A 62 -1.12 -7.61 -19.97
CA ILE A 62 0.15 -8.22 -20.39
C ILE A 62 1.17 -7.24 -20.95
N THR A 63 0.81 -5.95 -21.14
CA THR A 63 1.76 -4.92 -21.55
C THR A 63 2.56 -4.35 -20.37
N TYR A 64 2.22 -4.71 -19.15
CA TYR A 64 2.90 -4.28 -17.93
C TYR A 64 3.64 -5.43 -17.26
N ASN A 65 4.68 -5.09 -16.51
CA ASN A 65 5.54 -6.02 -15.80
C ASN A 65 5.80 -5.56 -14.35
N VAL A 66 6.65 -6.31 -13.65
CA VAL A 66 6.96 -6.06 -12.23
C VAL A 66 7.63 -4.71 -11.98
N ASP A 67 8.40 -4.17 -12.93
CA ASP A 67 9.05 -2.88 -12.80
C ASP A 67 8.03 -1.74 -12.91
N ASP A 68 7.05 -1.86 -13.81
CA ASP A 68 5.94 -0.90 -13.90
C ASP A 68 5.13 -0.86 -12.60
N TRP A 69 4.88 -2.03 -12.00
CA TRP A 69 4.16 -2.12 -10.73
C TRP A 69 4.99 -1.58 -9.57
N TRP A 70 6.30 -1.79 -9.59
CA TRP A 70 7.21 -1.25 -8.60
C TRP A 70 7.29 0.28 -8.66
N GLU A 71 7.36 0.86 -9.86
CA GLU A 71 7.33 2.31 -10.04
C GLU A 71 6.05 2.93 -9.46
N GLU A 72 4.91 2.25 -9.62
CA GLU A 72 3.65 2.68 -9.01
C GLU A 72 3.68 2.61 -7.48
N VAL A 73 4.33 1.60 -6.91
CA VAL A 73 4.53 1.48 -5.46
C VAL A 73 5.42 2.62 -4.94
N GLU A 74 6.50 2.97 -5.64
CA GLU A 74 7.38 4.08 -5.28
C GLU A 74 6.64 5.41 -5.36
N LYS A 75 5.90 5.66 -6.43
CA LYS A 75 5.04 6.85 -6.57
C LYS A 75 4.03 6.92 -5.42
N ALA A 76 3.46 5.79 -5.02
CA ALA A 76 2.48 5.75 -3.97
C ALA A 76 3.06 6.05 -2.58
N TYR A 77 4.27 5.57 -2.32
CA TYR A 77 5.02 5.94 -1.12
C TYR A 77 5.37 7.43 -1.11
N GLN A 78 5.90 7.96 -2.22
CA GLN A 78 6.25 9.38 -2.35
C GLN A 78 5.03 10.30 -2.23
N PHE A 79 3.85 9.86 -2.70
CA PHE A 79 2.60 10.58 -2.47
C PHE A 79 2.34 10.79 -0.97
N LEU A 80 2.49 9.75 -0.15
CA LEU A 80 2.32 9.87 1.31
C LEU A 80 3.38 10.77 1.94
N VAL A 81 4.64 10.69 1.51
CA VAL A 81 5.69 11.60 1.99
C VAL A 81 5.34 13.06 1.65
N ASN A 82 4.87 13.32 0.43
CA ASN A 82 4.49 14.66 -0.02
C ASN A 82 3.23 15.21 0.67
N GLU A 83 2.34 14.32 1.13
CA GLU A 83 1.20 14.69 2.00
C GLU A 83 1.66 15.12 3.41
N GLY A 84 2.94 14.94 3.75
CA GLY A 84 3.54 15.37 5.01
C GLY A 84 3.59 14.30 6.09
N TYR A 85 3.41 13.02 5.75
CA TYR A 85 3.51 11.94 6.72
C TYR A 85 4.96 11.60 7.04
N GLU A 86 5.38 11.81 8.28
CA GLU A 86 6.67 11.35 8.81
C GLU A 86 6.63 9.85 9.18
N SER A 87 5.46 9.36 9.58
CA SER A 87 5.24 7.95 9.91
C SER A 87 4.44 7.23 8.82
N ILE A 88 5.10 6.33 8.11
CA ILE A 88 4.48 5.50 7.07
C ILE A 88 4.75 4.02 7.40
N SER A 89 3.71 3.21 7.38
CA SER A 89 3.81 1.74 7.35
C SER A 89 3.33 1.20 6.02
N ALA A 90 3.79 0.02 5.63
CA ALA A 90 3.32 -0.66 4.44
C ALA A 90 2.88 -2.09 4.79
N THR A 91 1.82 -2.57 4.14
CA THR A 91 1.39 -3.96 4.22
C THR A 91 0.73 -4.38 2.91
N GLY A 92 0.75 -5.67 2.62
CA GLY A 92 0.18 -6.19 1.39
C GLY A 92 0.00 -7.70 1.37
N VAL A 93 -0.80 -8.16 0.41
CA VAL A 93 -1.15 -9.57 0.23
C VAL A 93 -0.43 -10.16 -0.98
N SER A 94 0.18 -11.34 -0.83
CA SER A 94 0.85 -12.06 -1.93
C SER A 94 1.91 -11.17 -2.63
N LEU A 95 1.71 -10.79 -3.89
CA LEU A 95 2.57 -9.82 -4.61
C LEU A 95 2.72 -8.52 -3.81
N GLY A 96 1.65 -7.98 -3.23
CA GLY A 96 1.71 -6.81 -2.37
C GLY A 96 2.64 -7.00 -1.16
N GLY A 97 2.69 -8.21 -0.60
CA GLY A 97 3.62 -8.56 0.47
C GLY A 97 5.08 -8.56 0.01
N LEU A 98 5.36 -9.06 -1.20
CA LEU A 98 6.70 -8.96 -1.80
C LEU A 98 7.10 -7.49 -2.01
N MET A 99 6.18 -6.66 -2.49
CA MET A 99 6.41 -5.23 -2.65
C MET A 99 6.64 -4.54 -1.31
N THR A 100 5.90 -4.91 -0.26
CA THR A 100 6.14 -4.43 1.13
C THR A 100 7.54 -4.78 1.62
N LEU A 101 8.03 -6.01 1.37
CA LEU A 101 9.39 -6.40 1.75
C LEU A 101 10.44 -5.63 0.92
N LYS A 102 10.20 -5.45 -0.37
CA LYS A 102 11.09 -4.66 -1.24
C LYS A 102 11.18 -3.21 -0.78
N ILE A 103 10.05 -2.60 -0.43
CA ILE A 103 9.99 -1.27 0.21
C ILE A 103 10.93 -1.22 1.42
N GLY A 104 10.81 -2.16 2.36
CA GLY A 104 11.65 -2.17 3.57
C GLY A 104 13.14 -2.43 3.28
N ALA A 105 13.47 -3.02 2.14
CA ALA A 105 14.84 -3.31 1.72
C ALA A 105 15.50 -2.16 0.92
N THR A 106 14.71 -1.35 0.21
CA THR A 106 15.23 -0.36 -0.75
C THR A 106 14.90 1.09 -0.41
N LEU A 107 13.84 1.34 0.35
CA LEU A 107 13.44 2.68 0.77
C LEU A 107 13.86 2.90 2.22
N SER A 108 14.40 4.08 2.50
CA SER A 108 14.77 4.48 3.86
C SER A 108 13.52 4.60 4.73
N PHE A 109 13.15 3.52 5.42
CA PHE A 109 12.19 3.60 6.53
C PHE A 109 12.94 4.10 7.76
N GLU A 110 12.31 5.01 8.50
CA GLU A 110 12.60 5.10 9.92
C GLU A 110 12.16 3.75 10.51
N THR A 111 13.15 2.89 10.74
CA THR A 111 12.91 1.57 11.32
C THR A 111 12.37 1.81 12.72
N TYR A 112 11.04 1.80 12.88
CA TYR A 112 10.43 1.63 14.18
C TYR A 112 10.94 0.29 14.70
N ARG A 113 12.00 0.34 15.51
CA ARG A 113 12.41 -0.79 16.33
C ARG A 113 11.16 -1.20 17.08
N CYS A 114 10.66 -2.39 16.77
CA CYS A 114 9.61 -3.00 17.54
C CYS A 114 10.13 -3.06 18.98
N HIS A 115 9.67 -2.15 19.83
CA HIS A 115 9.98 -2.18 21.24
C HIS A 115 9.14 -3.32 21.78
N VAL A 116 9.69 -4.54 21.71
CA VAL A 116 9.11 -5.69 22.38
C VAL A 116 9.24 -5.40 23.87
N SER A 117 8.20 -4.79 24.43
CA SER A 117 8.06 -4.63 25.88
C SER A 117 7.82 -6.03 26.44
N THR A 118 8.90 -6.73 26.75
CA THR A 118 8.83 -7.86 27.67
C THR A 118 8.54 -7.28 29.05
N LYS A 119 7.27 -7.00 29.35
CA LYS A 119 6.85 -6.89 30.74
C LYS A 119 7.06 -8.27 31.36
N GLY A 120 8.22 -8.42 32.01
CA GLY A 120 8.46 -9.50 32.97
C GLY A 120 7.33 -9.48 33.99
N LYS A 121 6.67 -10.62 34.15
CA LYS A 121 5.88 -10.91 35.34
C LYS A 121 6.89 -11.26 36.43
N GLU A 122 7.12 -10.35 37.36
CA GLU A 122 7.52 -10.71 38.72
C GLU A 122 6.30 -11.27 39.48
#